data_AF-A0A2E0GX70-F1
#
_entry.id   AF-A0A2E0GX70-F1
#
_cell.length_a   1.000
_cell.length_b   1.000
_cell.length_c   1.000
_cell.angle_alpha   90.00
_cell.angle_beta   90.00
_cell.angle_gamma   90.00
#
_symmetry.space_group_name_H-M   'P 1'
#
loop_
_entity.id
_entity.type
_entity.pdbx_description
1 polymer ?
#
loop_
_entity_poly.entity_id
_entity_poly.type
_entity_poly.pdbx_seq_one_letter_code
_entity_poly.pdbx_strand_id
1 'polypeptide(L)' 'MHKIFLEFLRWNLRFHGLFHLVHIIQDILGPATPNWGGVILHLYIIFIEILASFYIPKQHINIKPIKSKVD' A
#
# COMPACT_ATOMS: atom_id res chain seq x y z
N MET A 1 19.52 8.16 -6.96
CA MET A 1 18.08 8.45 -7.19
C MET A 1 17.18 7.27 -6.85
N HIS A 2 17.44 6.06 -7.35
CA HIS A 2 16.60 4.87 -7.08
C HIS A 2 16.42 4.52 -5.58
N LYS A 3 17.47 4.64 -4.76
CA LYS A 3 17.37 4.39 -3.30
C LYS A 3 16.46 5.38 -2.56
N ILE A 4 16.55 6.67 -2.90
CA ILE A 4 15.71 7.72 -2.29
C ILE A 4 14.25 7.50 -2.69
N PHE A 5 14.00 7.17 -3.95
CA PHE A 5 12.67 6.83 -4.42
C PHE A 5 12.09 5.59 -3.70
N LEU A 6 12.86 4.52 -3.54
CA LEU A 6 12.39 3.31 -2.86
C LEU A 6 12.14 3.53 -1.36
N GLU A 7 12.98 4.34 -0.70
CA GLU A 7 12.73 4.78 0.68
C GLU A 7 11.46 5.62 0.77
N PHE A 8 11.31 6.61 -0.12
CA PHE A 8 10.09 7.42 -0.20
C PHE A 8 8.85 6.55 -0.42
N LEU A 9 8.90 5.58 -1.34
CA LEU A 9 7.79 4.67 -1.64
C LEU A 9 7.39 3.83 -0.42
N ARG A 10 8.37 3.30 0.33
CA ARG A 10 8.12 2.52 1.55
C ARG A 10 7.48 3.36 2.65
N TRP A 11 8.00 4.55 2.88
CA TRP A 11 7.45 5.46 3.86
C TRP A 11 6.05 5.91 3.46
N ASN A 12 5.82 6.22 2.19
CA ASN A 12 4.49 6.55 1.69
C ASN A 12 3.51 5.39 1.88
N LEU A 13 3.88 4.14 1.59
CA LEU A 13 3.02 2.98 1.87
C LEU A 13 2.64 2.87 3.35
N ARG A 14 3.55 3.20 4.28
CA ARG A 14 3.25 3.19 5.72
C ARG A 14 2.34 4.34 6.13
N PHE A 15 2.56 5.54 5.60
CA PHE A 15 1.72 6.70 5.90
C PHE A 15 0.37 6.63 5.20
N HIS A 16 0.29 6.03 4.01
CA HIS A 16 -0.95 5.81 3.28
C HIS A 16 -1.91 4.93 4.07
N GLY A 17 -1.39 3.88 4.73
CA GLY A 17 -2.16 3.05 5.65
C GLY A 17 -2.85 3.84 6.77
N LEU A 18 -2.29 4.98 7.20
CA LEU A 18 -2.93 5.85 8.19
C LEU A 18 -4.10 6.64 7.59
N PHE A 19 -4.05 7.01 6.32
CA PHE A 19 -5.16 7.70 5.65
C PHE A 19 -6.37 6.78 5.45
N HIS A 20 -6.16 5.48 5.26
CA HIS A 20 -7.27 4.50 5.25
C HIS A 20 -8.04 4.43 6.58
N LEU A 21 -7.44 4.86 7.70
CA LEU A 21 -8.17 4.99 8.96
C LEU A 21 -9.28 6.05 8.87
N VAL A 22 -9.08 7.11 8.09
CA VAL A 22 -10.13 8.11 7.84
C VAL A 22 -11.31 7.49 7.12
N HIS A 23 -11.06 6.63 6.13
CA HIS A 23 -12.12 5.92 5.42
C HIS A 23 -12.86 4.94 6.31
N ILE A 24 -12.17 4.22 7.20
CA ILE A 24 -12.80 3.37 8.21
C ILE A 24 -13.70 4.19 9.14
N ILE A 25 -13.24 5.36 9.59
CA ILE A 25 -14.04 6.27 10.42
C ILE A 25 -15.28 6.74 9.64
N GLN A 26 -15.14 7.09 8.35
CA GLN A 26 -16.27 7.48 7.51
C GLN A 26 -17.27 6.34 7.31
N ASP A 27 -16.82 5.10 7.09
CA ASP A 27 -17.68 3.93 6.91
C ASP A 27 -18.45 3.56 8.18
N ILE A 28 -17.92 3.89 9.36
CA ILE A 28 -18.57 3.62 10.65
C ILE A 28 -19.50 4.76 11.08
N LEU A 29 -19.04 6.02 10.96
CA LEU A 29 -19.72 7.19 11.54
C LEU A 29 -20.50 8.03 10.53
N GLY A 30 -20.21 7.91 9.23
CA GLY A 30 -20.85 8.71 8.18
C GLY A 30 -22.28 8.26 7.82
N PRO A 31 -22.50 6.98 7.47
CA PRO A 31 -23.82 6.49 7.08
C PRO A 31 -24.74 6.22 8.29
N ALA A 32 -26.05 6.17 8.05
CA ALA A 32 -27.05 5.86 9.07
C ALA A 32 -26.88 4.44 9.68
N THR A 33 -26.28 3.52 8.92
CA THR A 33 -25.88 2.19 9.37
C THR A 33 -24.43 1.93 8.94
N PRO A 34 -23.57 1.34 9.79
CA PRO A 34 -22.17 1.11 9.44
C PRO A 34 -21.99 0.27 8.17
N ASN A 35 -21.10 0.73 7.28
CA ASN A 35 -20.70 0.00 6.08
C ASN A 35 -19.57 -0.99 6.39
N TRP A 36 -19.92 -2.17 6.90
CA TRP A 36 -18.93 -3.19 7.25
C TRP A 36 -18.09 -3.69 6.06
N GLY A 37 -18.64 -3.67 4.84
CA GLY A 37 -17.90 -4.03 3.63
C GLY A 37 -16.75 -3.06 3.34
N GLY A 38 -17.00 -1.76 3.49
CA GLY A 38 -15.98 -0.72 3.39
C GLY A 38 -14.90 -0.85 4.47
N VAL A 39 -15.30 -1.07 5.73
CA VAL A 39 -14.36 -1.28 6.84
C VAL A 39 -13.40 -2.45 6.56
N ILE A 40 -13.93 -3.60 6.14
CA ILE A 40 -13.11 -4.79 5.83
C ILE A 40 -12.14 -4.52 4.68
N LEU A 41 -12.61 -3.84 3.63
CA LEU A 41 -11.77 -3.49 2.48
C LEU A 41 -10.60 -2.59 2.90
N HIS A 42 -10.85 -1.53 3.66
CA HIS A 42 -9.79 -0.62 4.10
C HIS A 42 -8.80 -1.29 5.06
N LEU A 43 -9.27 -2.16 5.96
CA LEU A 43 -8.38 -2.98 6.80
C LEU A 43 -7.50 -3.92 5.97
N TYR A 44 -8.07 -4.54 4.94
CA TYR A 44 -7.31 -5.38 4.00
C TYR A 44 -6.27 -4.56 3.23
N ILE A 45 -6.60 -3.36 2.75
CA ILE A 45 -5.63 -2.50 2.06
C ILE A 45 -4.49 -2.09 3.00
N ILE A 46 -4.78 -1.67 4.23
CA ILE A 46 -3.76 -1.35 5.24
C ILE A 46 -2.81 -2.55 5.44
N PHE A 47 -3.36 -3.75 5.55
CA PHE A 47 -2.57 -4.97 5.68
C PHE A 47 -1.63 -5.17 4.48
N ILE A 48 -2.16 -5.05 3.25
CA ILE A 48 -1.36 -5.16 2.02
C ILE A 48 -0.28 -4.07 1.93
N GLU A 49 -0.57 -2.84 2.31
CA GLU A 49 0.38 -1.72 2.27
C GLU A 49 1.52 -1.89 3.27
N ILE A 50 1.20 -2.35 4.49
CA ILE A 50 2.21 -2.69 5.49
C ILE A 50 3.11 -3.82 4.96
N LEU A 51 2.53 -4.91 4.43
CA LEU A 51 3.29 -6.00 3.83
C LEU A 51 4.17 -5.50 2.69
N ALA A 52 3.61 -4.75 1.74
CA ALA A 52 4.34 -4.19 0.61
C ALA A 52 5.51 -3.31 1.06
N SER A 53 5.33 -2.52 2.14
CA SER A 53 6.42 -1.70 2.69
C SER A 53 7.63 -2.52 3.17
N PHE A 54 7.41 -3.76 3.63
CA PHE A 54 8.46 -4.70 4.03
C PHE A 54 9.03 -5.48 2.85
N TYR A 55 8.18 -5.89 1.89
CA TYR A 55 8.58 -6.73 0.75
C TYR A 55 9.22 -5.97 -0.41
N ILE A 56 9.04 -4.64 -0.50
CA ILE A 56 9.93 -3.83 -1.35
C ILE A 56 11.36 -4.12 -0.87
N PRO A 57 12.32 -4.41 -1.75
CA PRO A 57 13.68 -4.82 -1.38
C PRO A 57 14.53 -3.66 -0.84
N LYS A 58 15.40 -3.93 0.15
CA LYS A 58 16.35 -2.94 0.71
C LYS A 58 17.59 -2.73 -0.17
N GLN A 59 17.96 -3.76 -0.93
CA GLN A 59 19.08 -3.74 -1.87
C GLN A 59 18.57 -3.77 -3.30
N HIS A 60 19.43 -3.39 -4.25
CA HIS A 60 19.14 -3.43 -5.67
C HIS A 60 18.73 -4.86 -6.05
N ILE A 61 17.43 -5.12 -6.19
CA ILE A 61 17.01 -6.16 -7.12
C ILE A 61 17.51 -5.65 -8.46
N ASN A 62 18.36 -6.42 -9.13
CA ASN A 62 18.54 -6.29 -10.56
C ASN A 62 17.18 -6.61 -11.18
N ILE A 63 16.30 -5.62 -11.22
CA ILE A 63 15.07 -5.66 -11.98
C ILE A 63 15.57 -5.68 -13.41
N LYS A 64 15.91 -6.87 -13.91
CA LYS A 64 16.11 -7.07 -15.33
C LYS A 64 14.74 -6.77 -15.91
N PRO A 65 14.53 -5.64 -16.64
CA PRO A 65 13.31 -5.49 -17.39
C PRO A 65 13.21 -6.77 -18.22
N ILE A 66 12.04 -7.40 -18.19
CA ILE A 66 11.75 -8.64 -18.91
C ILE A 66 12.40 -8.49 -20.29
N LYS A 67 13.45 -9.26 -20.56
CA LYS A 67 14.05 -9.26 -21.89
C LYS A 67 12.93 -9.72 -22.81
N SER A 68 12.42 -8.83 -23.65
CA SER A 68 11.62 -9.29 -24.79
C SER A 68 12.58 -10.13 -25.63
N LYS A 69 12.41 -11.45 -25.55
CA LYS A 69 12.89 -12.34 -26.60
C LYS A 69 12.08 -11.95 -27.83
N VAL A 70 12.61 -11.03 -28.62
CA VAL A 70 12.22 -10.88 -30.01
C VAL A 70 13.20 -11.81 -30.71
N ASP A 71 12.75 -13.04 -30.92
CA ASP A 71 13.39 -13.97 -31.85
C ASP A 71 13.08 -13.49 -33.29
#